data_AF-A0A7V9I8F4-F1
#
_entry.id   AF-A0A7V9I8F4-F1
#
_cell.length_a   1.000
_cell.length_b   1.000
_cell.length_c   1.000
_cell.angle_alpha   90.00
_cell.angle_beta   90.00
_cell.angle_gamma   90.00
#
_symmetry.space_group_name_H-M   'P 1'
#
loop_
_entity.id
_entity.type
_entity.pdbx_description
1 polymer ?
#
loop_
_entity_poly.entity_id
_entity_poly.type
_entity_poly.pdbx_seq_one_letter_code
_entity_poly.pdbx_strand_id
1 'polypeptide(L)'
;SYIKAILCLLAYHQPKSFDNDALVNLSNHWLKQANSKNYHHFFPRAYLTKNGWNNWKANHIANITMVDDYLNKNKIRAKAPSLYMKEFERANPKLTRTMTSHLIDVNEFGIWEDDYDAFFEKRCQAISKELTMRVIHQDIDERGQEIHTDDYGDEIEPGEGYQP
;
A
#
# COMPACT_ATOMS: atom_id res chain seq x y z
N SER A 1 0.92 -17.65 1.47
CA SER A 1 1.18 -16.30 2.03
C SER A 1 0.46 -15.26 1.17
N TYR A 2 -0.60 -14.67 1.72
CA TYR A 2 -1.46 -13.68 1.06
C TYR A 2 -0.72 -12.42 0.59
N ILE A 3 0.29 -11.99 1.36
CA ILE A 3 1.12 -10.83 1.04
C ILE A 3 1.81 -10.96 -0.32
N LYS A 4 2.34 -12.15 -0.65
CA LYS A 4 2.99 -12.38 -1.94
C LYS A 4 2.01 -12.26 -3.11
N ALA A 5 0.76 -12.69 -2.93
CA ALA A 5 -0.28 -12.52 -3.95
C ALA A 5 -0.59 -11.05 -4.19
N ILE A 6 -0.74 -10.25 -3.12
CA ILE A 6 -0.94 -8.81 -3.22
C ILE A 6 0.26 -8.12 -3.88
N LEU A 7 1.49 -8.47 -3.52
CA LEU A 7 2.68 -7.94 -4.16
C LEU A 7 2.74 -8.28 -5.66
N CYS A 8 2.39 -9.51 -6.04
CA CYS A 8 2.29 -9.90 -7.44
C CYS A 8 1.23 -9.09 -8.18
N LEU A 9 0.07 -8.86 -7.56
CA LEU A 9 -0.97 -8.01 -8.12
C LEU A 9 -0.46 -6.58 -8.34
N LEU A 10 0.15 -5.97 -7.33
CA LEU A 10 0.72 -4.63 -7.43
C LEU A 10 1.79 -4.54 -8.53
N ALA A 11 2.64 -5.57 -8.68
CA ALA A 11 3.63 -5.64 -9.76
C ALA A 11 2.98 -5.81 -11.14
N TYR A 12 1.87 -6.56 -11.23
CA TYR A 12 1.10 -6.75 -12.47
C TYR A 12 0.58 -5.42 -13.03
N HIS A 13 0.22 -4.46 -12.17
CA HIS A 13 -0.21 -3.13 -12.60
C HIS A 13 0.91 -2.24 -13.16
N GLN A 14 2.15 -2.76 -13.26
CA GLN A 14 3.30 -2.07 -13.84
C GLN A 14 3.53 -0.71 -13.17
N PRO A 15 3.88 -0.68 -11.87
CA PRO A 15 3.95 0.53 -11.10
C PRO A 15 4.91 1.53 -11.74
N LYS A 16 4.51 2.80 -11.71
CA LYS A 16 5.24 3.89 -12.33
C LYS A 16 5.84 4.86 -11.31
N SER A 17 6.95 5.47 -11.69
CA SER A 17 7.61 6.50 -10.90
C SER A 17 6.70 7.71 -10.74
N PHE A 18 6.49 8.13 -9.48
CA PHE A 18 5.71 9.32 -9.13
C PHE A 18 6.26 10.59 -9.80
N ASP A 19 7.57 10.62 -10.08
CA ASP A 19 8.27 11.80 -10.59
C ASP A 19 8.07 12.05 -12.08
N ASN A 20 7.92 10.99 -12.90
CA ASN A 20 8.00 11.13 -14.36
C ASN A 20 7.18 10.11 -15.17
N ASP A 21 6.31 9.32 -14.53
CA ASP A 21 5.48 8.28 -15.17
C ASP A 21 6.28 7.13 -15.83
N ALA A 22 7.60 7.05 -15.63
CA ALA A 22 8.41 5.94 -16.14
C ALA A 22 8.10 4.63 -15.40
N LEU A 23 8.19 3.50 -16.08
CA LEU A 23 8.03 2.18 -15.45
C LEU A 23 9.10 1.97 -14.38
N VAL A 24 8.68 1.52 -13.19
CA VAL A 24 9.61 1.16 -12.12
C VAL A 24 10.28 -0.16 -12.49
N ASN A 25 11.61 -0.18 -12.41
CA ASN A 25 12.38 -1.39 -12.65
C ASN A 25 12.25 -2.33 -11.43
N LEU A 26 11.35 -3.31 -11.54
CA LEU A 26 11.18 -4.36 -10.55
C LEU A 26 12.13 -5.52 -10.86
N SER A 27 13.41 -5.39 -10.52
CA SER A 27 14.33 -6.51 -10.70
C SER A 27 13.93 -7.71 -9.81
N ASN A 28 14.01 -8.92 -10.34
CA ASN A 28 13.63 -10.16 -9.63
C ASN A 28 14.40 -10.39 -8.33
N HIS A 29 15.60 -9.80 -8.21
CA HIS A 29 16.40 -9.87 -6.99
C HIS A 29 15.77 -9.10 -5.82
N TRP A 30 14.93 -8.10 -6.15
CA TRP A 30 14.27 -7.21 -5.22
C TRP A 30 12.87 -7.70 -4.82
N LEU A 31 12.19 -8.50 -5.63
CA LEU A 31 10.87 -9.06 -5.25
C LEU A 31 10.97 -10.24 -4.25
N LYS A 32 12.15 -10.85 -4.11
CA LYS A 32 12.37 -11.99 -3.18
C LYS A 32 12.59 -11.57 -1.73
N GLN A 33 12.88 -10.31 -1.45
CA GLN A 33 13.20 -9.82 -0.11
C GLN A 33 12.09 -8.91 0.41
N ALA A 34 11.50 -9.24 1.57
CA ALA A 34 10.49 -8.38 2.21
C ALA A 34 11.03 -6.97 2.55
N ASN A 35 12.35 -6.85 2.78
CA ASN A 35 13.05 -5.58 3.01
C ASN A 35 13.62 -4.96 1.73
N SER A 36 13.03 -5.31 0.58
CA SER A 36 13.44 -4.76 -0.69
C SER A 36 13.42 -3.25 -0.66
N LYS A 37 14.48 -2.68 -1.21
CA LYS A 37 14.63 -1.25 -1.28
C LYS A 37 13.51 -0.58 -2.11
N ASN A 38 12.85 -1.31 -3.00
CA ASN A 38 11.73 -0.84 -3.83
C ASN A 38 10.38 -0.75 -3.10
N TYR A 39 10.23 -1.36 -1.92
CA TYR A 39 8.99 -1.27 -1.15
C TYR A 39 9.00 -0.02 -0.28
N HIS A 40 8.02 0.83 -0.51
CA HIS A 40 7.91 2.12 0.13
C HIS A 40 6.56 2.27 0.78
N HIS A 41 6.59 2.58 2.08
CA HIS A 41 5.42 3.07 2.77
C HIS A 41 4.99 4.38 2.12
N PHE A 42 3.75 4.43 1.63
CA PHE A 42 3.17 5.62 1.03
C PHE A 42 3.06 6.68 2.13
N PHE A 43 2.30 6.41 3.19
CA PHE A 43 2.43 7.16 4.44
C PHE A 43 3.67 6.68 5.19
N PRO A 44 4.71 7.51 5.38
CA PRO A 44 5.93 7.04 6.01
C PRO A 44 5.68 6.56 7.44
N ARG A 45 6.27 5.42 7.82
CA ARG A 45 6.13 4.85 9.17
C ARG A 45 6.41 5.87 10.27
N ALA A 46 7.50 6.64 10.14
CA ALA A 46 7.87 7.66 11.12
C ALA A 46 6.81 8.76 11.25
N TYR A 47 6.14 9.12 10.15
CA TYR A 47 5.02 10.06 10.18
C TYR A 47 3.82 9.44 10.91
N LEU A 48 3.44 8.21 10.57
CA LEU A 48 2.30 7.53 11.21
C LEU A 48 2.53 7.30 12.72
N THR A 49 3.68 6.77 13.12
CA THR A 49 4.02 6.53 14.53
C THR A 49 4.00 7.82 15.34
N LYS A 50 4.51 8.94 14.79
CA LYS A 50 4.46 10.25 15.45
C LYS A 50 3.03 10.73 15.69
N ASN A 51 2.09 10.34 14.81
CA ASN A 51 0.67 10.69 14.91
C ASN A 51 -0.17 9.64 15.64
N GLY A 52 0.46 8.74 16.41
CA GLY A 52 -0.23 7.79 17.29
C GLY A 52 -0.77 6.52 16.60
N TRP A 53 -0.39 6.27 15.35
CA TRP A 53 -0.82 5.07 14.63
C TRP A 53 -0.08 3.82 15.10
N ASN A 54 -0.84 2.72 15.23
CA ASN A 54 -0.31 1.40 15.57
C ASN A 54 0.70 0.90 14.53
N ASN A 55 1.76 0.22 15.02
CA ASN A 55 2.85 -0.27 14.18
C ASN A 55 2.34 -1.27 13.11
N TRP A 56 1.39 -2.15 13.45
CA TRP A 56 0.83 -3.11 12.48
C TRP A 56 0.15 -2.40 11.30
N LYS A 57 -0.64 -1.36 11.58
CA LYS A 57 -1.35 -0.59 10.54
C LYS A 57 -0.34 0.16 9.67
N ALA A 58 0.64 0.82 10.30
CA ALA A 58 1.70 1.53 9.61
C ALA A 58 2.53 0.64 8.65
N ASN A 59 2.78 -0.63 9.00
CA ASN A 59 3.49 -1.61 8.17
C ASN A 59 2.59 -2.45 7.26
N HIS A 60 1.29 -2.19 7.24
CA HIS A 60 0.35 -3.01 6.48
C HIS A 60 0.61 -2.93 4.98
N ILE A 61 0.38 -4.03 4.26
CA ILE A 61 0.65 -4.14 2.81
C ILE A 61 -0.07 -3.10 1.96
N ALA A 62 -1.26 -2.66 2.40
CA ALA A 62 -2.01 -1.60 1.73
C ALA A 62 -1.23 -0.28 1.69
N ASN A 63 -0.42 0.00 2.71
CA ASN A 63 0.45 1.17 2.77
C ASN A 63 1.73 1.02 1.92
N ILE A 64 1.95 -0.10 1.23
CA ILE A 64 3.14 -0.30 0.40
C ILE A 64 2.87 0.10 -1.05
N THR A 65 3.82 0.83 -1.62
CA THR A 65 3.95 1.16 -3.04
C THR A 65 5.32 0.72 -3.55
N MET A 66 5.43 0.49 -4.85
CA MET A 66 6.69 0.06 -5.48
C MET A 66 7.32 1.22 -6.22
N VAL A 67 8.45 1.73 -5.74
CA VAL A 67 9.12 2.88 -6.36
C VAL A 67 10.60 2.60 -6.62
N ASP A 68 11.21 3.42 -7.49
CA ASP A 68 12.65 3.37 -7.73
C ASP A 68 13.43 3.97 -6.55
N ASP A 69 14.44 3.23 -6.10
CA ASP A 69 15.40 3.55 -5.05
C ASP A 69 16.04 4.94 -5.15
N TYR A 70 16.36 5.37 -6.37
CA TYR A 70 17.20 6.55 -6.56
C TYR A 70 16.39 7.86 -6.50
N LEU A 71 15.14 7.84 -7.00
CA LEU A 71 14.33 9.04 -7.19
C LEU A 71 13.43 9.38 -5.97
N ASN A 72 12.88 8.39 -5.28
CA ASN A 72 11.78 8.64 -4.33
C ASN A 72 12.18 8.66 -2.85
N LYS A 73 13.29 8.00 -2.45
CA LYS A 73 13.79 8.01 -1.06
C LYS A 73 14.08 9.40 -0.52
N ASN A 74 14.65 10.27 -1.36
CA ASN A 74 15.04 11.61 -0.96
C ASN A 74 13.87 12.57 -0.81
N LYS A 75 12.79 12.37 -1.58
CA LYS A 75 11.62 13.26 -1.60
C LYS A 75 10.62 12.91 -0.51
N ILE A 76 10.33 11.62 -0.31
CA ILE A 76 9.30 11.12 0.63
C ILE A 76 9.79 11.21 2.10
N ARG A 77 10.96 10.64 2.41
CA ARG A 77 11.56 10.60 3.78
C ARG A 77 10.50 10.33 4.88
N ALA A 78 10.41 11.20 5.88
CA ALA A 78 9.41 11.16 6.96
C ALA A 78 8.34 12.24 6.79
N LYS A 79 8.16 12.77 5.57
CA LYS A 79 7.18 13.83 5.28
C LYS A 79 5.78 13.24 5.14
N ALA A 80 4.77 14.03 5.45
CA ALA A 80 3.38 13.68 5.18
C ALA A 80 3.13 13.57 3.66
N PRO A 81 2.23 12.68 3.19
CA PRO A 81 1.84 12.58 1.79
C PRO A 81 1.46 13.88 1.11
N SER A 82 0.66 14.72 1.77
CA SER A 82 0.23 16.03 1.26
C SER A 82 1.41 16.94 0.90
N LEU A 83 2.57 16.77 1.56
CA LEU A 83 3.77 17.56 1.30
C LEU A 83 4.55 17.03 0.10
N TYR A 84 4.93 15.75 0.11
CA TYR A 84 5.77 15.21 -0.96
C TYR A 84 4.97 15.00 -2.25
N MET A 85 3.66 14.74 -2.18
CA MET A 85 2.80 14.57 -3.37
C MET A 85 2.61 15.88 -4.12
N LYS A 86 2.59 17.03 -3.44
CA LYS A 86 2.59 18.36 -4.11
C LYS A 86 3.87 18.59 -4.91
N GLU A 87 5.01 18.08 -4.45
CA GLU A 87 6.27 18.14 -5.21
C GLU A 87 6.16 17.29 -6.50
N PHE A 88 5.60 16.09 -6.39
CA PHE A 88 5.37 15.22 -7.55
C PHE A 88 4.31 15.76 -8.51
N GLU A 89 3.26 16.39 -8.01
CA GLU A 89 2.20 16.98 -8.84
C GLU A 89 2.76 18.08 -9.76
N ARG A 90 3.66 18.91 -9.22
CA ARG A 90 4.35 19.95 -10.00
C ARG A 90 5.31 19.36 -11.03
N ALA A 91 5.97 18.25 -10.71
CA ALA A 91 6.97 17.63 -11.58
C ALA A 91 6.35 16.73 -12.65
N ASN A 92 5.24 16.07 -12.34
CA ASN A 92 4.61 15.06 -13.17
C ASN A 92 3.16 15.46 -13.52
N PRO A 93 2.92 16.07 -14.69
CA PRO A 93 1.56 16.40 -15.15
C PRO A 93 0.64 15.17 -15.32
N LYS A 94 1.20 13.96 -15.32
CA LYS A 94 0.45 12.70 -15.42
C LYS A 94 0.23 12.04 -14.06
N LEU A 95 0.54 12.70 -12.95
CA LEU A 95 0.55 12.10 -11.61
C LEU A 95 -0.73 11.31 -11.30
N THR A 96 -1.92 11.85 -11.57
CA THR A 96 -3.18 11.14 -11.36
C THR A 96 -3.21 9.78 -12.07
N ARG A 97 -2.82 9.75 -13.36
CA ARG A 97 -2.69 8.50 -14.13
C ARG A 97 -1.53 7.63 -13.66
N THR A 98 -0.42 8.23 -13.20
CA THR A 98 0.70 7.49 -12.63
C THR A 98 0.23 6.72 -11.39
N MET A 99 -0.56 7.34 -10.52
CA MET A 99 -1.03 6.73 -9.28
C MET A 99 -2.06 5.62 -9.48
N THR A 100 -2.80 5.61 -10.59
CA THR A 100 -3.66 4.47 -10.92
C THR A 100 -2.86 3.18 -11.18
N SER A 101 -1.61 3.27 -11.66
CA SER A 101 -0.70 2.10 -11.77
C SER A 101 -0.32 1.50 -10.41
N HIS A 102 -0.55 2.27 -9.34
CA HIS A 102 -0.39 1.77 -7.99
C HIS A 102 -1.70 1.28 -7.41
N LEU A 103 -2.87 1.50 -8.02
CA LEU A 103 -4.23 1.38 -7.44
C LEU A 103 -4.60 2.50 -6.43
N ILE A 104 -4.07 3.71 -6.64
CA ILE A 104 -4.31 4.88 -5.78
C ILE A 104 -5.02 5.95 -6.61
N ASP A 105 -6.16 6.43 -6.11
CA ASP A 105 -6.78 7.66 -6.60
C ASP A 105 -6.36 8.83 -5.70
N VAL A 106 -5.61 9.78 -6.26
CA VAL A 106 -5.06 10.90 -5.48
C VAL A 106 -6.11 11.85 -4.93
N ASN A 107 -7.27 11.95 -5.59
CA ASN A 107 -8.30 12.90 -5.21
C ASN A 107 -9.32 12.29 -4.24
N GLU A 108 -9.45 10.96 -4.28
CA GLU A 108 -10.41 10.26 -3.44
C GLU A 108 -9.78 9.68 -2.17
N PHE A 109 -8.50 9.31 -2.17
CA PHE A 109 -7.93 8.50 -1.09
C PHE A 109 -7.41 9.33 0.10
N GLY A 110 -7.86 10.59 0.26
CA GLY A 110 -7.49 11.43 1.41
C GLY A 110 -6.01 11.84 1.43
N ILE A 111 -5.32 11.78 0.29
CA ILE A 111 -3.87 11.99 0.20
C ILE A 111 -3.49 13.45 0.48
N TRP A 112 -4.32 14.39 0.03
CA TRP A 112 -4.03 15.82 0.12
C TRP A 112 -4.27 16.38 1.53
N GLU A 113 -5.09 15.68 2.31
CA GLU A 113 -5.47 15.99 3.70
C GLU A 113 -4.67 15.16 4.73
N ASP A 114 -3.78 14.28 4.26
CA ASP A 114 -3.07 13.30 5.09
C ASP A 114 -4.01 12.35 5.89
N ASP A 115 -5.20 12.08 5.36
CA ASP A 115 -6.18 11.17 5.96
C ASP A 115 -5.79 9.71 5.71
N TYR A 116 -5.07 9.15 6.69
CA TYR A 116 -4.59 7.78 6.60
C TYR A 116 -5.70 6.74 6.70
N ASP A 117 -6.80 7.01 7.40
CA ASP A 117 -7.92 6.07 7.49
C ASP A 117 -8.62 5.93 6.15
N ALA A 118 -8.97 7.06 5.53
CA ALA A 118 -9.57 7.09 4.21
C ALA A 118 -8.65 6.44 3.17
N PHE A 119 -7.35 6.74 3.24
CA PHE A 119 -6.35 6.09 2.39
C PHE A 119 -6.37 4.58 2.59
N PHE A 120 -6.22 4.10 3.83
CA PHE A 120 -6.11 2.68 4.15
C PHE A 120 -7.35 1.90 3.70
N GLU A 121 -8.55 2.41 3.99
CA GLU A 121 -9.80 1.76 3.63
C GLU A 121 -9.98 1.67 2.11
N LYS A 122 -9.91 2.81 1.41
CA LYS A 122 -10.09 2.86 -0.06
C LYS A 122 -9.03 2.03 -0.78
N ARG A 123 -7.82 1.99 -0.23
CA ARG A 123 -6.71 1.17 -0.72
C ARG A 123 -6.97 -0.33 -0.58
N CYS A 124 -7.45 -0.77 0.58
CA CYS A 124 -7.84 -2.17 0.80
C CYS A 124 -8.98 -2.58 -0.13
N GLN A 125 -10.00 -1.71 -0.30
CA GLN A 125 -11.11 -1.94 -1.23
C GLN A 125 -10.63 -2.09 -2.68
N ALA A 126 -9.73 -1.20 -3.14
CA ALA A 126 -9.17 -1.27 -4.48
C ALA A 126 -8.38 -2.57 -4.74
N ILE A 127 -7.54 -2.98 -3.77
CA ILE A 127 -6.78 -4.23 -3.84
C ILE A 127 -7.73 -5.43 -3.85
N SER A 128 -8.72 -5.45 -2.96
CA SER A 128 -9.72 -6.52 -2.87
C SER A 128 -10.49 -6.68 -4.19
N LYS A 129 -10.97 -5.57 -4.76
CA LYS A 129 -11.67 -5.56 -6.07
C LYS A 129 -10.81 -6.18 -7.17
N GLU A 130 -9.54 -5.80 -7.26
CA GLU A 130 -8.63 -6.35 -8.25
C GLU A 130 -8.34 -7.85 -8.05
N LEU A 131 -8.26 -8.32 -6.79
CA LEU A 131 -8.13 -9.74 -6.49
C LEU A 131 -9.39 -10.52 -6.91
N THR A 132 -10.58 -10.02 -6.57
CA THR A 132 -11.86 -10.68 -6.93
C THR A 132 -12.02 -10.85 -8.42
N MET A 133 -11.55 -9.90 -9.25
CA MET A 133 -11.58 -10.02 -10.71
C MET A 133 -10.65 -11.13 -11.26
N ARG A 134 -9.71 -11.64 -10.47
CA ARG A 134 -8.70 -12.64 -10.87
C ARG A 134 -8.90 -14.00 -10.21
N VAL A 135 -9.77 -14.09 -9.20
CA VAL A 135 -10.13 -15.34 -8.55
C VAL A 135 -11.38 -15.89 -9.24
N ILE A 136 -11.34 -17.18 -9.59
CA ILE A 136 -12.52 -17.88 -10.08
C ILE A 136 -13.39 -18.20 -8.87
N HIS A 137 -14.59 -17.62 -8.84
CA HIS A 137 -15.55 -17.87 -7.77
C HIS A 137 -15.90 -19.35 -7.70
N GLN A 138 -15.81 -19.92 -6.51
CA GLN A 138 -16.24 -21.28 -6.19
C GLN A 138 -17.31 -21.24 -5.09
N ASP A 139 -18.20 -22.23 -5.06
CA ASP A 139 -19.26 -22.33 -4.05
C ASP A 139 -18.74 -22.38 -2.59
N ILE A 140 -17.46 -22.71 -2.40
CA ILE A 140 -16.81 -22.66 -1.09
C ILE A 140 -16.50 -21.23 -0.61
N ASP A 141 -16.35 -20.28 -1.53
CA ASP A 141 -16.04 -18.88 -1.22
C ASP A 141 -17.23 -18.16 -0.56
N GLU A 142 -18.45 -18.66 -0.76
CA GLU A 142 -19.67 -18.14 -0.12
C GLU A 142 -19.69 -18.33 1.40
N ARG A 143 -18.88 -19.28 1.91
CA ARG A 143 -18.84 -19.61 3.35
C ARG A 143 -17.93 -18.68 4.15
N GLY A 144 -17.22 -17.77 3.47
CA GLY A 144 -16.18 -16.92 4.09
C GLY A 144 -14.95 -17.72 4.51
N GLN A 145 -13.89 -17.02 4.94
CA GLN A 145 -12.75 -17.68 5.57
C GLN A 145 -13.06 -17.96 7.04
N GLU A 146 -12.72 -19.15 7.52
CA GLU A 146 -12.62 -19.41 8.96
C GLU A 146 -11.56 -18.47 9.56
N ILE A 147 -11.88 -17.84 10.68
CA ILE A 147 -10.94 -16.97 11.39
C ILE A 147 -9.87 -17.87 12.01
N HIS A 148 -8.72 -17.98 11.37
CA HIS A 148 -7.54 -18.60 11.96
C HIS A 148 -6.79 -17.55 12.78
N THR A 149 -6.77 -17.73 14.10
CA THR A 149 -6.07 -16.86 15.06
C THR A 149 -4.55 -16.84 14.85
N ASP A 150 -4.02 -17.81 14.11
CA ASP A 150 -2.59 -18.07 13.96
C ASP A 150 -1.91 -17.15 12.92
N ASP A 151 -2.71 -16.41 12.13
CA ASP A 151 -2.21 -15.45 11.14
C ASP A 151 -1.87 -14.07 11.76
N TYR A 152 -2.25 -13.84 13.02
CA TYR A 152 -1.79 -12.70 13.82
C TYR A 152 -0.56 -13.15 14.60
N GLY A 153 0.63 -12.93 14.04
CA GLY A 153 1.90 -13.28 14.70
C GLY A 153 1.91 -12.79 16.15
N ASP A 154 2.31 -13.70 17.05
CA ASP A 154 2.46 -13.56 18.50
C ASP A 154 2.66 -12.10 18.96
N GLU A 155 1.58 -11.39 19.27
CA GLU A 155 1.52 -10.15 20.08
C GLU A 155 0.06 -9.63 20.09
N ILE A 156 -0.87 -10.44 20.62
CA ILE A 156 -2.13 -9.94 21.15
C ILE A 156 -2.09 -10.20 22.65
N GLU A 157 -1.75 -9.18 23.44
CA GLU A 157 -2.08 -9.22 24.86
C GLU A 157 -3.62 -9.29 25.00
N PRO A 158 -4.15 -10.14 25.89
CA PRO A 158 -5.58 -10.34 26.01
C PRO A 158 -6.21 -9.11 26.67
N GLY A 159 -6.91 -8.29 25.88
CA GLY A 159 -7.56 -7.07 26.37
C GLY A 159 -8.74 -6.65 25.50
N GLU A 160 -9.91 -7.12 25.89
CA GLU A 160 -11.27 -6.66 25.54
C GLU A 160 -11.80 -7.03 24.14
N GLY A 161 -12.83 -7.88 24.18
CA GLY A 161 -13.38 -8.57 23.04
C GLY A 161 -14.22 -7.68 22.12
N TYR A 162 -14.10 -7.96 20.83
CA TYR A 162 -15.04 -7.53 19.82
C TYR A 162 -16.26 -8.46 19.85
N GLN A 163 -17.44 -7.91 20.16
CA GLN A 163 -18.71 -8.57 19.89
C GLN A 163 -19.28 -8.08 18.55
N PRO A 164 -19.93 -8.97 17.78
CA PRO A 164 -20.18 -8.82 16.35
C PRO A 164 -21.08 -7.64 15.97
#